data_AF-A0A935EIR6-F1
#
_entry.id   AF-A0A935EIR6-F1
#
_cell.length_a   1.000
_cell.length_b   1.000
_cell.length_c   1.000
_cell.angle_alpha   90.00
_cell.angle_beta   90.00
_cell.angle_gamma   90.00
#
_symmetry.space_group_name_H-M   'P 1'
#
loop_
_entity.id
_entity.type
_entity.pdbx_description
1 polymer ?
#
loop_
_entity_poly.entity_id
_entity_poly.type
_entity_poly.pdbx_seq_one_letter_code
_entity_poly.pdbx_strand_id
1 'polypeptide(L)'
;MNIFTERNDQYFFVGDLFQGRILFASERSIEMIGVDPAKLTPYDNLQAVHPAEVHRNTNGWAKLLHMANELLDAKGGASLLSVNMKMRTPKGKYREVLFQSYVFYSRLPYETVYVLVVLTDLQWFKERTIGFHHYVGSDLANFRFPDRELLMTGHHFSPREFEILDHIEKGLNSVEIADKLFISVNTVDTHRKNILAKTEKAHISDLIYELKDDGLL
;
A
#
# COMPACT_ATOMS: atom_id res chain seq x y z
N MET A 1 24.54 -9.59 -0.44
CA MET A 1 23.15 -9.09 -0.45
C MET A 1 22.41 -9.48 -1.74
N ASN A 2 23.04 -9.41 -2.92
CA ASN A 2 22.40 -9.73 -4.21
C ASN A 2 21.73 -11.12 -4.30
N ILE A 3 22.35 -12.18 -3.76
CA ILE A 3 21.79 -13.54 -3.82
C ILE A 3 20.40 -13.63 -3.14
N PHE A 4 20.18 -12.89 -2.05
CA PHE A 4 18.89 -12.92 -1.34
C PHE A 4 17.80 -12.23 -2.14
N THR A 5 18.08 -11.03 -2.65
CA THR A 5 17.16 -10.24 -3.47
C THR A 5 16.84 -10.96 -4.78
N GLU A 6 17.81 -11.67 -5.36
CA GLU A 6 17.61 -12.46 -6.58
C GLU A 6 16.74 -13.68 -6.35
N ARG A 7 17.01 -14.44 -5.28
CA ARG A 7 16.24 -15.65 -4.96
C ARG A 7 14.76 -15.35 -4.68
N ASN A 8 14.47 -14.18 -4.14
CA ASN A 8 13.15 -13.80 -3.64
C ASN A 8 12.39 -12.86 -4.59
N ASP A 9 12.97 -12.50 -5.73
CA ASP A 9 12.45 -11.46 -6.62
C ASP A 9 12.08 -10.17 -5.88
N GLN A 10 13.01 -9.71 -5.03
CA GLN A 10 12.86 -8.54 -4.17
C GLN A 10 13.90 -7.48 -4.47
N TYR A 11 13.57 -6.23 -4.16
CA TYR A 11 14.58 -5.21 -3.90
C TYR A 11 14.16 -4.41 -2.67
N PHE A 12 15.12 -3.80 -1.98
CA PHE A 12 14.86 -3.00 -0.80
C PHE A 12 15.71 -1.75 -0.76
N PHE A 13 15.28 -0.78 0.04
CA PHE A 13 16.05 0.41 0.33
C PHE A 13 15.84 0.87 1.77
N VAL A 14 16.83 1.56 2.31
CA VAL A 14 16.76 2.28 3.58
C VAL A 14 16.81 3.76 3.28
N GLY A 15 15.91 4.54 3.87
CA GLY A 15 15.81 5.98 3.65
C GLY A 15 15.54 6.76 4.93
N ASP A 16 15.68 8.08 4.82
CA ASP A 16 15.19 9.06 5.78
C ASP A 16 13.94 9.70 5.19
N LEU A 17 12.79 9.53 5.87
CA LEU A 17 11.50 9.99 5.35
C LEU A 17 11.40 11.52 5.30
N PHE A 18 11.91 12.22 6.32
CA PHE A 18 11.79 13.67 6.41
C PHE A 18 12.76 14.40 5.49
N GLN A 19 13.94 13.83 5.27
CA GLN A 19 14.89 14.36 4.29
C GLN A 19 14.58 13.91 2.85
N GLY A 20 13.63 12.99 2.67
CA GLY A 20 13.25 12.48 1.35
C GLY A 20 14.39 11.79 0.60
N ARG A 21 15.37 11.22 1.33
CA ARG A 21 16.59 10.64 0.75
C ARG A 21 16.70 9.16 1.00
N ILE A 22 17.18 8.43 0.00
CA ILE A 22 17.57 7.04 0.13
C ILE A 22 19.04 6.99 0.58
N LEU A 23 19.28 6.28 1.68
CA LEU A 23 20.61 6.08 2.27
C LEU A 23 21.31 4.88 1.67
N PHE A 24 20.53 3.87 1.27
CA PHE A 24 21.00 2.64 0.67
C PHE A 24 19.89 2.02 -0.17
N ALA A 25 20.21 1.47 -1.33
CA ALA A 25 19.31 0.66 -2.14
C ALA A 25 20.02 -0.59 -2.67
N SER A 26 19.30 -1.71 -2.76
CA SER A 26 19.82 -2.92 -3.39
C SER A 26 19.79 -2.84 -4.92
N GLU A 27 20.71 -3.57 -5.57
CA GLU A 27 20.94 -3.57 -7.03
C GLU A 27 19.70 -3.91 -7.88
N ARG A 28 18.77 -4.73 -7.36
CA ARG A 28 17.60 -5.20 -8.12
C ARG A 28 16.54 -4.13 -8.45
N SER A 29 16.71 -2.90 -7.97
CA SER A 29 15.92 -1.75 -8.43
C SER A 29 15.99 -1.58 -9.96
N ILE A 30 17.14 -1.87 -10.59
CA ILE A 30 17.31 -1.85 -12.05
C ILE A 30 16.40 -2.86 -12.74
N GLU A 31 16.32 -4.09 -12.21
CA GLU A 31 15.52 -5.16 -12.82
C GLU A 31 14.02 -4.94 -12.61
N MET A 32 13.63 -4.47 -11.42
CA MET A 32 12.21 -4.37 -11.03
C MET A 32 11.55 -3.09 -11.56
N ILE A 33 12.24 -1.94 -11.50
CA ILE A 33 11.67 -0.63 -11.88
C ILE A 33 12.54 0.16 -12.86
N GLY A 34 13.75 -0.28 -13.17
CA GLY A 34 14.60 0.32 -14.21
C GLY A 34 15.46 1.47 -13.73
N VAL A 35 15.64 1.58 -12.41
CA VAL A 35 16.33 2.70 -11.78
C VAL A 35 17.61 2.19 -11.13
N ASP A 36 18.71 2.86 -11.41
CA ASP A 36 20.00 2.62 -10.78
C ASP A 36 19.88 2.87 -9.27
N PRO A 37 20.33 1.95 -8.39
CA PRO A 37 20.21 2.12 -6.95
C PRO A 37 20.87 3.41 -6.43
N ALA A 38 21.93 3.89 -7.07
CA ALA A 38 22.61 5.13 -6.69
C ALA A 38 21.82 6.40 -7.08
N LYS A 39 20.82 6.27 -7.97
CA LYS A 39 19.94 7.35 -8.42
C LYS A 39 18.53 7.22 -7.86
N LEU A 40 18.23 6.14 -7.16
CA LEU A 40 16.90 5.85 -6.65
C LEU A 40 16.46 6.92 -5.66
N THR A 41 15.27 7.43 -5.87
CA THR A 41 14.56 8.33 -4.98
C THR A 41 13.22 7.71 -4.56
N PRO A 42 12.60 8.18 -3.46
CA PRO A 42 11.24 7.75 -3.13
C PRO A 42 10.23 8.02 -4.25
N TYR A 43 10.48 9.07 -5.06
CA TYR A 43 9.60 9.47 -6.15
C TYR A 43 9.58 8.48 -7.33
N ASP A 44 10.69 7.78 -7.60
CA ASP A 44 10.76 6.78 -8.66
C ASP A 44 9.75 5.64 -8.44
N ASN A 45 9.54 5.24 -7.17
CA ASN A 45 8.53 4.26 -6.80
C ASN A 45 7.12 4.76 -7.04
N LEU A 46 6.84 6.01 -6.66
CA LEU A 46 5.54 6.65 -6.90
C LEU A 46 5.24 6.77 -8.40
N GLN A 47 6.25 7.07 -9.23
CA GLN A 47 6.11 7.15 -10.69
C GLN A 47 5.89 5.80 -11.37
N ALA A 48 6.31 4.70 -10.73
CA ALA A 48 6.12 3.35 -11.25
C ALA A 48 4.70 2.83 -10.97
N VAL A 49 3.93 3.44 -10.07
CA VAL A 49 2.56 3.00 -9.72
C VAL A 49 1.63 3.08 -10.94
N HIS A 50 0.78 2.06 -11.12
CA HIS A 50 -0.25 2.05 -12.15
C HIS A 50 -1.22 3.25 -12.00
N PRO A 51 -1.58 3.97 -13.08
CA PRO A 51 -2.42 5.18 -13.00
C PRO A 51 -3.72 5.01 -12.20
N ALA A 52 -4.40 3.87 -12.35
CA ALA A 52 -5.64 3.57 -11.63
C ALA A 52 -5.46 3.39 -10.11
N GLU A 53 -4.24 3.20 -9.62
CA GLU A 53 -3.93 3.01 -8.20
C GLU A 53 -3.24 4.22 -7.57
N VAL A 54 -2.96 5.29 -8.34
CA VAL A 54 -2.23 6.47 -7.86
C VAL A 54 -2.92 7.11 -6.65
N HIS A 55 -4.25 7.19 -6.65
CA HIS A 55 -5.01 7.78 -5.55
C HIS A 55 -4.76 7.03 -4.23
N ARG A 56 -5.04 5.73 -4.19
CA ARG A 56 -4.77 4.86 -3.03
C ARG A 56 -3.32 4.94 -2.57
N ASN A 57 -2.36 4.87 -3.49
CA ASN A 57 -0.94 4.91 -3.14
C ASN A 57 -0.52 6.28 -2.58
N THR A 58 -1.15 7.38 -3.02
CA THR A 58 -0.95 8.71 -2.44
C THR A 58 -1.45 8.77 -1.01
N ASN A 59 -2.61 8.16 -0.71
CA ASN A 59 -3.14 8.07 0.64
C ASN A 59 -2.25 7.19 1.54
N GLY A 60 -1.73 6.08 1.01
CA GLY A 60 -0.76 5.24 1.72
C GLY A 60 0.53 5.99 2.06
N TRP A 61 1.04 6.82 1.14
CA TRP A 61 2.17 7.71 1.41
C TRP A 61 1.86 8.76 2.49
N ALA A 62 0.66 9.36 2.45
CA ALA A 62 0.22 10.29 3.49
C ALA A 62 0.14 9.61 4.87
N LYS A 63 -0.39 8.38 4.95
CA LYS A 63 -0.38 7.57 6.18
C LYS A 63 1.03 7.25 6.65
N LEU A 64 1.95 6.92 5.75
CA LEU A 64 3.36 6.68 6.09
C LEU A 64 4.01 7.91 6.73
N LEU A 65 3.77 9.10 6.18
CA LEU A 65 4.25 10.36 6.76
C LEU A 65 3.57 10.68 8.09
N HIS A 66 2.27 10.41 8.22
CA HIS A 66 1.55 10.58 9.48
C HIS A 66 2.16 9.70 10.58
N MET A 67 2.34 8.40 10.32
CA MET A 67 3.01 7.46 11.24
C MET A 67 4.43 7.95 11.60
N ALA A 68 5.19 8.46 10.62
CA ALA A 68 6.52 9.00 10.88
C ALA A 68 6.48 10.22 11.82
N ASN A 69 5.49 11.10 11.69
CA ASN A 69 5.33 12.22 12.63
C ASN A 69 5.00 11.72 14.04
N GLU A 70 4.10 10.75 14.19
CA GLU A 70 3.77 10.16 15.50
C GLU A 70 5.00 9.57 16.19
N LEU A 71 5.84 8.85 15.45
CA LEU A 71 7.09 8.27 15.96
C LEU A 71 8.12 9.33 16.35
N LEU A 72 8.18 10.44 15.60
CA LEU A 72 9.07 11.56 15.90
C LEU A 72 8.63 12.29 17.16
N ASP A 73 7.33 12.58 17.30
CA ASP A 73 6.73 13.23 18.48
C ASP A 73 6.90 12.38 19.73
N ALA A 74 6.68 11.07 19.61
CA ALA A 74 6.90 10.10 20.68
C ALA A 74 8.39 9.88 20.99
N LYS A 75 9.30 10.29 20.10
CA LYS A 75 10.74 10.03 20.16
C LYS A 75 11.08 8.55 20.38
N GLY A 76 10.33 7.66 19.73
CA GLY A 76 10.47 6.22 19.91
C GLY A 76 9.44 5.40 19.14
N GLY A 77 9.67 4.10 19.13
CA GLY A 77 8.77 3.12 18.52
C GLY A 77 9.06 2.84 17.05
N ALA A 78 8.20 2.00 16.48
CA ALA A 78 8.22 1.63 15.09
C ALA A 78 6.82 1.22 14.63
N SER A 79 6.57 1.34 13.33
CA SER A 79 5.30 1.02 12.71
C SER A 79 5.53 0.45 11.31
N LEU A 80 4.49 -0.18 10.79
CA LEU A 80 4.46 -0.94 9.56
C LEU A 80 3.31 -0.44 8.69
N LEU A 81 3.60 -0.30 7.41
CA LEU A 81 2.60 -0.23 6.35
C LEU A 81 2.96 -1.32 5.34
N SER A 82 1.99 -2.14 4.97
CA SER A 82 2.17 -3.26 4.07
C SER A 82 0.98 -3.32 3.11
N VAL A 83 1.23 -3.11 1.82
CA VAL A 83 0.18 -3.00 0.79
C VAL A 83 0.65 -3.67 -0.49
N ASN A 84 -0.27 -4.23 -1.27
CA ASN A 84 0.06 -4.60 -2.64
C ASN A 84 -0.26 -3.45 -3.60
N MET A 85 0.54 -3.33 -4.67
CA MET A 85 0.33 -2.33 -5.72
C MET A 85 0.82 -2.84 -7.07
N LYS A 86 0.25 -2.31 -8.15
CA LYS A 86 0.75 -2.54 -9.50
C LYS A 86 1.86 -1.56 -9.83
N MET A 87 3.04 -2.09 -10.15
CA MET A 87 4.21 -1.30 -10.53
C MET A 87 4.66 -1.57 -11.96
N ARG A 88 5.11 -0.51 -12.65
CA ARG A 88 5.64 -0.53 -14.00
C ARG A 88 7.06 -1.07 -14.01
N THR A 89 7.26 -2.09 -14.82
CA THR A 89 8.56 -2.68 -15.15
C THR A 89 9.35 -1.81 -16.12
N PRO A 90 10.68 -2.02 -16.27
CA PRO A 90 11.48 -1.32 -17.29
C PRO A 90 10.95 -1.50 -18.73
N LYS A 91 10.23 -2.59 -18.99
CA LYS A 91 9.62 -2.92 -20.29
C LYS A 91 8.24 -2.29 -20.49
N GLY A 92 7.79 -1.42 -19.58
CA GLY A 92 6.49 -0.74 -19.64
C GLY A 92 5.26 -1.59 -19.27
N LYS A 93 5.45 -2.87 -18.92
CA LYS A 93 4.37 -3.74 -18.41
C LYS A 93 4.18 -3.52 -16.90
N TYR A 94 3.01 -3.86 -16.37
CA TYR A 94 2.74 -3.82 -14.93
C TYR A 94 2.81 -5.20 -14.28
N ARG A 95 3.24 -5.24 -13.02
CA ARG A 95 3.25 -6.43 -12.17
C ARG A 95 2.72 -6.10 -10.79
N GLU A 96 2.14 -7.09 -10.12
CA GLU A 96 1.78 -6.99 -8.71
C GLU A 96 3.05 -7.07 -7.85
N VAL A 97 3.17 -6.11 -6.94
CA VAL A 97 4.28 -6.01 -6.00
C VAL A 97 3.72 -5.84 -4.60
N LEU A 98 4.23 -6.62 -3.64
CA LEU A 98 4.04 -6.33 -2.24
C LEU A 98 5.04 -5.25 -1.83
N PHE A 99 4.55 -4.13 -1.34
CA PHE A 99 5.32 -3.07 -0.72
C PHE A 99 5.17 -3.19 0.80
N GLN A 100 6.28 -3.38 1.49
CA GLN A 100 6.34 -3.39 2.94
C GLN A 100 7.30 -2.30 3.39
N SER A 101 6.85 -1.41 4.28
CA SER A 101 7.70 -0.41 4.92
C SER A 101 7.70 -0.60 6.43
N TYR A 102 8.90 -0.73 6.98
CA TYR A 102 9.18 -0.66 8.40
C TYR A 102 9.74 0.72 8.73
N VAL A 103 8.95 1.52 9.43
CA VAL A 103 9.25 2.90 9.80
C VAL A 103 9.63 2.92 11.27
N PHE A 104 10.74 3.55 11.63
CA PHE A 104 11.21 3.56 13.01
C PHE A 104 11.95 4.84 13.35
N TYR A 105 11.74 5.33 14.57
CA TYR A 105 12.49 6.44 15.11
C TYR A 105 13.90 5.98 15.54
N SER A 106 14.91 6.80 15.28
CA SER A 106 16.27 6.58 15.80
C SER A 106 16.99 7.90 16.00
N ARG A 107 17.90 7.93 16.99
CA ARG A 107 18.85 9.05 17.21
C ARG A 107 20.16 8.89 16.44
N LEU A 108 20.33 7.76 15.74
CA LEU A 108 21.53 7.42 15.00
C LEU A 108 21.21 7.19 13.51
N PRO A 109 22.08 7.66 12.60
CA PRO A 109 23.22 8.56 12.83
C PRO A 109 22.87 9.97 13.34
N TYR A 110 21.61 10.39 13.21
CA TYR A 110 21.04 11.61 13.80
C TYR A 110 19.55 11.38 14.08
N GLU A 111 18.93 12.25 14.88
CA GLU A 111 17.51 12.17 15.27
C GLU A 111 16.59 12.38 14.07
N THR A 112 15.92 11.31 13.65
CA THR A 112 14.93 11.31 12.55
C THR A 112 14.11 10.02 12.61
N VAL A 113 13.25 9.84 11.61
CA VAL A 113 12.54 8.59 11.34
C VAL A 113 13.07 7.98 10.04
N TYR A 114 13.60 6.78 10.18
CA TYR A 114 14.11 5.99 9.07
C TYR A 114 13.02 5.05 8.56
N VAL A 115 13.14 4.65 7.31
CA VAL A 115 12.29 3.64 6.70
C VAL A 115 13.15 2.56 6.04
N LEU A 116 12.83 1.30 6.30
CA LEU A 116 13.24 0.17 5.48
C LEU A 116 12.04 -0.24 4.62
N VAL A 117 12.20 -0.16 3.30
CA VAL A 117 11.18 -0.59 2.34
C VAL A 117 11.66 -1.85 1.64
N VAL A 118 10.80 -2.86 1.57
CA VAL A 118 11.00 -4.09 0.79
C VAL A 118 9.88 -4.20 -0.24
N LEU A 119 10.27 -4.36 -1.50
CA LEU A 119 9.36 -4.56 -2.62
C LEU A 119 9.56 -5.96 -3.16
N THR A 120 8.49 -6.74 -3.22
CA THR A 120 8.50 -8.16 -3.63
C THR A 120 7.63 -8.37 -4.85
N ASP A 121 8.18 -8.89 -5.94
CA ASP A 121 7.39 -9.31 -7.09
C ASP A 121 6.48 -10.48 -6.68
N LEU A 122 5.18 -10.35 -6.97
CA LEU A 122 4.16 -11.36 -6.65
C LEU A 122 3.82 -12.24 -7.85
N GLN A 123 4.66 -12.32 -8.89
CA GLN A 123 4.42 -13.13 -10.09
C GLN A 123 4.12 -14.61 -9.78
N TRP A 124 4.66 -15.16 -8.68
CA TRP A 124 4.38 -16.52 -8.23
C TRP A 124 2.93 -16.69 -7.71
N PHE A 125 2.33 -15.62 -7.20
CA PHE A 125 0.99 -15.62 -6.61
C PHE A 125 -0.07 -15.26 -7.67
N LYS A 126 -0.42 -16.26 -8.50
CA LYS A 126 -1.41 -16.11 -9.59
C LYS A 126 -2.86 -16.12 -9.13
N GLU A 127 -3.13 -16.54 -7.89
CA GLU A 127 -4.46 -16.52 -7.27
C GLU A 127 -4.85 -15.11 -6.83
N ARG A 128 -5.08 -14.19 -7.77
CA ARG A 128 -5.72 -12.91 -7.46
C ARG A 128 -6.96 -12.69 -8.31
N THR A 129 -8.06 -13.22 -7.79
CA THR A 129 -9.43 -12.83 -8.18
C THR A 129 -10.12 -11.97 -7.12
N ILE A 130 -9.59 -11.86 -5.88
CA ILE A 130 -10.32 -11.20 -4.78
C ILE A 130 -9.35 -10.47 -3.83
N GLY A 131 -9.47 -9.15 -3.71
CA GLY A 131 -8.94 -8.38 -2.58
C GLY A 131 -7.63 -7.63 -2.79
N PHE A 132 -7.43 -6.63 -1.91
CA PHE A 132 -6.18 -5.90 -1.73
C PHE A 132 -5.59 -6.30 -0.38
N HIS A 133 -4.31 -6.65 -0.37
CA HIS A 133 -3.55 -6.79 0.86
C HIS A 133 -3.35 -5.40 1.44
N HIS A 134 -3.69 -5.24 2.72
CA HIS A 134 -3.45 -4.01 3.46
C HIS A 134 -3.24 -4.35 4.93
N TYR A 135 -2.21 -3.74 5.52
CA TYR A 135 -1.94 -3.80 6.94
C TYR A 135 -1.24 -2.52 7.38
N VAL A 136 -1.75 -1.91 8.44
CA VAL A 136 -1.13 -0.82 9.19
C VAL A 136 -1.07 -1.23 10.65
N GLY A 137 0.08 -1.06 11.28
CA GLY A 137 0.23 -1.41 12.70
C GLY A 137 1.69 -1.49 13.13
N SER A 138 1.98 -2.27 14.16
CA SER A 138 3.35 -2.43 14.70
C SER A 138 3.76 -3.89 14.90
N ASP A 139 2.92 -4.85 14.51
CA ASP A 139 3.23 -6.27 14.66
C ASP A 139 4.20 -6.73 13.56
N LEU A 140 5.45 -6.96 13.95
CA LEU A 140 6.52 -7.43 13.08
C LEU A 140 6.25 -8.79 12.43
N ALA A 141 5.29 -9.58 12.91
CA ALA A 141 4.84 -10.78 12.20
C ALA A 141 4.28 -10.47 10.80
N ASN A 142 3.90 -9.22 10.53
CA ASN A 142 3.43 -8.76 9.21
C ASN A 142 4.54 -8.18 8.31
N PHE A 143 5.79 -8.13 8.79
CA PHE A 143 6.98 -7.74 8.02
C PHE A 143 7.83 -8.96 7.66
N ARG A 144 7.35 -9.73 6.69
CA ARG A 144 7.95 -11.00 6.26
C ARG A 144 7.75 -11.24 4.77
N PHE A 145 8.51 -12.18 4.21
CA PHE A 145 8.30 -12.64 2.84
C PHE A 145 6.85 -13.12 2.66
N PRO A 146 6.17 -12.75 1.56
CA PRO A 146 4.76 -13.03 1.38
C PRO A 146 4.47 -14.53 1.30
N ASP A 147 3.45 -14.94 2.04
CA ASP A 147 2.71 -16.17 1.80
C ASP A 147 1.22 -15.86 1.62
N ARG A 148 0.41 -16.90 1.45
CA ARG A 148 -1.03 -16.73 1.24
C ARG A 148 -1.70 -16.08 2.44
N GLU A 149 -1.28 -16.38 3.67
CA GLU A 149 -1.90 -15.81 4.87
C GLU A 149 -1.63 -14.31 4.97
N LEU A 150 -0.38 -13.89 4.77
CA LEU A 150 -0.04 -12.47 4.76
C LEU A 150 -0.81 -11.73 3.68
N LEU A 151 -0.80 -12.22 2.44
CA LEU A 151 -1.46 -11.56 1.31
C LEU A 151 -2.99 -11.52 1.42
N MET A 152 -3.56 -12.30 2.35
CA MET A 152 -4.98 -12.29 2.70
C MET A 152 -5.26 -11.48 3.98
N THR A 153 -4.34 -10.64 4.43
CA THR A 153 -4.58 -9.72 5.54
C THR A 153 -5.26 -8.42 5.04
N GLY A 154 -6.20 -7.91 5.83
CA GLY A 154 -6.97 -6.69 5.52
C GLY A 154 -8.34 -6.97 4.93
N HIS A 155 -8.98 -5.93 4.40
CA HIS A 155 -10.35 -6.04 3.87
C HIS A 155 -10.37 -6.60 2.44
N HIS A 156 -11.11 -7.70 2.22
CA HIS A 156 -11.27 -8.33 0.91
C HIS A 156 -12.41 -7.72 0.09
N PHE A 157 -12.25 -6.46 -0.27
CA PHE A 157 -13.13 -5.84 -1.25
C PHE A 157 -12.85 -6.39 -2.64
N SER A 158 -13.91 -6.78 -3.34
CA SER A 158 -13.84 -6.94 -4.79
C SER A 158 -13.53 -5.59 -5.45
N PRO A 159 -13.00 -5.56 -6.69
CA PRO A 159 -12.78 -4.32 -7.40
C PRO A 159 -14.03 -3.42 -7.45
N ARG A 160 -15.22 -4.01 -7.64
CA ARG A 160 -16.49 -3.28 -7.67
C ARG A 160 -16.88 -2.69 -6.31
N GLU A 161 -16.65 -3.43 -5.23
CA GLU A 161 -16.91 -2.92 -3.88
C GLU A 161 -15.96 -1.76 -3.53
N PHE A 162 -14.70 -1.86 -3.96
CA PHE A 162 -13.73 -0.78 -3.78
C PHE A 162 -14.09 0.47 -4.60
N GLU A 163 -14.54 0.32 -5.85
CA GLU A 163 -15.05 1.44 -6.67
C GLU A 163 -16.24 2.15 -5.99
N ILE A 164 -17.14 1.38 -5.36
CA ILE A 164 -18.27 1.95 -4.62
C ILE A 164 -17.79 2.70 -3.38
N LEU A 165 -16.84 2.15 -2.62
CA LEU A 165 -16.23 2.83 -1.47
C LEU A 165 -15.53 4.14 -1.86
N ASP A 166 -14.78 4.14 -2.95
CA ASP A 166 -14.11 5.32 -3.51
C ASP A 166 -15.12 6.42 -3.92
N HIS A 167 -16.27 6.05 -4.49
CA HIS A 167 -17.32 7.04 -4.77
C HIS A 167 -18.04 7.55 -3.52
N ILE A 168 -18.25 6.71 -2.51
CA ILE A 168 -18.83 7.13 -1.24
C ILE A 168 -17.89 8.10 -0.51
N GLU A 169 -16.58 7.85 -0.54
CA GLU A 169 -15.56 8.76 -0.01
C GLU A 169 -15.67 10.16 -0.64
N LYS A 170 -15.92 10.20 -1.96
CA LYS A 170 -16.13 11.43 -2.74
C LYS A 170 -17.48 12.11 -2.49
N GLY A 171 -18.29 11.59 -1.58
CA GLY A 171 -19.58 12.16 -1.18
C GLY A 171 -20.76 11.80 -2.07
N LEU A 172 -20.63 10.82 -2.97
CA LEU A 172 -21.70 10.45 -3.88
C LEU A 172 -22.75 9.57 -3.20
N ASN A 173 -24.01 9.79 -3.57
CA ASN A 173 -25.14 8.96 -3.13
C ASN A 173 -25.37 7.75 -4.07
N SER A 174 -26.24 6.81 -3.67
CA SER A 174 -26.46 5.57 -4.46
C SER A 174 -26.96 5.81 -5.88
N VAL A 175 -27.69 6.91 -6.14
CA VAL A 175 -28.17 7.28 -7.48
C VAL A 175 -27.00 7.76 -8.34
N GLU A 176 -26.18 8.66 -7.83
CA GLU A 176 -25.01 9.17 -8.54
C GLU A 176 -23.97 8.07 -8.83
N ILE A 177 -23.80 7.14 -7.88
CA ILE A 177 -22.92 5.98 -8.06
C ILE A 177 -23.47 5.04 -9.15
N ALA A 178 -24.78 4.77 -9.12
CA ALA A 178 -25.44 3.93 -10.11
C ALA A 178 -25.25 4.50 -11.53
N ASP A 179 -25.46 5.80 -11.68
CA ASP A 179 -25.26 6.52 -12.94
C ASP A 179 -23.80 6.46 -13.41
N LYS A 180 -22.83 6.70 -12.51
CA LYS A 180 -21.38 6.64 -12.85
C LYS A 180 -20.91 5.25 -13.25
N LEU A 181 -21.40 4.22 -12.57
CA LEU A 181 -20.98 2.84 -12.77
C LEU A 181 -21.84 2.08 -13.80
N PHE A 182 -22.85 2.74 -14.38
CA PHE A 182 -23.81 2.15 -15.33
C PHE A 182 -24.48 0.88 -14.80
N ILE A 183 -24.92 0.92 -13.54
CA ILE A 183 -25.65 -0.17 -12.85
C ILE A 183 -26.91 0.37 -12.18
N SER A 184 -27.78 -0.51 -11.67
CA SER A 184 -28.98 -0.06 -10.96
C SER A 184 -28.65 0.43 -9.54
N VAL A 185 -29.46 1.36 -9.00
CA VAL A 185 -29.39 1.79 -7.58
C VAL A 185 -29.47 0.58 -6.64
N ASN A 186 -30.36 -0.38 -6.94
CA ASN A 186 -30.49 -1.62 -6.17
C ASN A 186 -29.19 -2.45 -6.17
N THR A 187 -28.45 -2.45 -7.27
CA THR A 187 -27.13 -3.11 -7.35
C THR A 187 -26.12 -2.41 -6.45
N VAL A 188 -26.08 -1.07 -6.45
CA VAL A 188 -25.22 -0.30 -5.53
C VAL A 188 -25.57 -0.60 -4.08
N ASP A 189 -26.85 -0.58 -3.71
CA ASP A 189 -27.30 -0.84 -2.34
C ASP A 189 -26.99 -2.29 -1.91
N THR A 190 -27.05 -3.24 -2.85
CA THR A 190 -26.65 -4.63 -2.60
C THR A 190 -25.15 -4.72 -2.29
N HIS A 191 -24.29 -4.06 -3.06
CA HIS A 191 -22.86 -3.98 -2.75
C HIS A 191 -22.60 -3.30 -1.40
N ARG A 192 -23.27 -2.20 -1.07
CA ARG A 192 -23.15 -1.52 0.24
C ARG A 192 -23.50 -2.45 1.40
N LYS A 193 -24.59 -3.22 1.27
CA LYS A 193 -24.97 -4.25 2.28
C LYS A 193 -23.92 -5.35 2.40
N ASN A 194 -23.39 -5.84 1.29
CA ASN A 194 -22.36 -6.87 1.29
C ASN A 194 -21.05 -6.37 1.92
N ILE A 195 -20.66 -5.13 1.65
CA ILE A 195 -19.50 -4.48 2.27
C ILE A 195 -19.66 -4.45 3.79
N LEU A 196 -20.78 -3.92 4.29
CA LEU A 196 -21.03 -3.84 5.74
C LEU A 196 -21.05 -5.22 6.41
N ALA A 197 -21.63 -6.23 5.74
CA ALA A 197 -21.63 -7.60 6.23
C ALA A 197 -20.22 -8.20 6.29
N LYS A 198 -19.36 -7.92 5.29
CA LYS A 198 -17.97 -8.41 5.25
C LYS A 198 -17.09 -7.75 6.30
N THR A 199 -17.32 -6.48 6.61
CA THR A 199 -16.49 -5.71 7.54
C THR A 199 -17.06 -5.66 8.95
N GLU A 200 -18.24 -6.26 9.17
CA GLU A 200 -18.98 -6.24 10.44
C GLU A 200 -19.23 -4.82 10.98
N LYS A 201 -19.37 -3.83 10.07
CA LYS A 201 -19.61 -2.43 10.41
C LYS A 201 -21.11 -2.14 10.41
N ALA A 202 -21.57 -1.36 11.39
CA ALA A 202 -22.96 -0.92 11.45
C ALA A 202 -23.27 0.14 10.37
N HIS A 203 -22.33 1.05 10.12
CA HIS A 203 -22.49 2.14 9.17
C HIS A 203 -21.32 2.25 8.21
N ILE A 204 -21.63 2.62 6.96
CA ILE A 204 -20.61 2.74 5.91
C ILE A 204 -19.67 3.92 6.20
N SER A 205 -20.14 4.96 6.90
CA SER A 205 -19.33 6.09 7.34
C SER A 205 -18.19 5.66 8.25
N ASP A 206 -18.44 4.70 9.15
CA ASP A 206 -17.44 4.20 10.09
C ASP A 206 -16.34 3.44 9.34
N LEU A 207 -16.75 2.67 8.33
CA LEU A 207 -15.80 2.01 7.44
C LEU A 207 -14.99 3.02 6.63
N ILE A 208 -15.62 4.03 6.03
CA ILE A 208 -14.90 5.07 5.28
C ILE A 208 -13.90 5.79 6.18
N TYR A 209 -14.27 6.12 7.43
CA TYR A 209 -13.35 6.73 8.38
C TYR A 209 -12.14 5.82 8.65
N GLU A 210 -12.37 4.54 8.95
CA GLU A 210 -11.28 3.56 9.17
C GLU A 210 -10.36 3.46 7.95
N LEU A 211 -10.92 3.26 6.75
CA LEU A 211 -10.13 3.10 5.53
C LEU A 211 -9.32 4.37 5.19
N LYS A 212 -9.82 5.55 5.52
CA LYS A 212 -9.07 6.81 5.38
C LYS A 212 -7.98 6.95 6.42
N ASP A 213 -8.26 6.61 7.67
CA ASP A 213 -7.23 6.59 8.72
C ASP A 213 -6.09 5.65 8.35
N ASP A 214 -6.42 4.50 7.78
CA ASP A 214 -5.50 3.48 7.29
C ASP A 214 -4.78 3.83 5.98
N GLY A 215 -5.09 4.97 5.36
CA GLY A 215 -4.50 5.42 4.10
C GLY A 215 -4.88 4.57 2.89
N LEU A 216 -6.00 3.83 2.96
CA LEU A 216 -6.51 3.02 1.85
C LEU A 216 -7.45 3.83 0.92
N LEU A 217 -8.15 4.83 1.46
CA LEU A 217 -9.05 5.75 0.74
C LEU A 217 -8.67 7.22 0.98
#